data_AF-A0A7K4APP9-F1
#
_entry.id   AF-A0A7K4APP9-F1
#
_cell.length_a   1.000
_cell.length_b   1.000
_cell.length_c   1.000
_cell.angle_alpha   90.00
_cell.angle_beta   90.00
_cell.angle_gamma   90.00
#
_symmetry.space_group_name_H-M   'P 1'
#
loop_
_entity.id
_entity.type
_entity.pdbx_description
1 polymer ?
#
loop_
_entity_poly.entity_id
_entity_poly.type
_entity_poly.pdbx_seq_one_letter_code
_entity_poly.pdbx_strand_id
1 'polypeptide(L)'
;AAETDLQRPLLYAATSSNLEEMVAASKELKCPLTLRDEDLNVLAEMANQAVQAGVEDLMLDLVPARAQDLVEKNTIVRKNAVKKTFRGLGYPIITNVCGDPRAVLKAMLATMKYSGIVLFDELDAEHALPLFVLRQNIYTDPQVPIQVKAGLYPINKPGPDAPVLFTTNFSLTYFTVAADIEKAKVPAWLLVVDTEGMSVLTAFSAGKLTAETVVSALEEAAVGEKSIRGEIIIPGLLSRMSGKLQELSGLKIIVGPRESSGIPKLLKSGQA
;
A
#
# COMPACT_ATOMS: atom_id res chain seq x y z
N ALA A 1 13.55 31.07 10.77
CA ALA A 1 12.86 29.83 11.16
C ALA A 1 11.41 30.00 10.76
N ALA A 2 10.85 29.09 9.97
CA ALA A 2 9.42 29.14 9.67
C ALA A 2 8.66 28.88 10.97
N GLU A 3 7.79 29.82 11.38
CA GLU A 3 6.81 29.58 12.44
C GLU A 3 5.87 28.49 11.94
N THR A 4 6.18 27.23 12.28
CA THR A 4 5.24 26.14 12.16
C THR A 4 4.16 26.36 13.21
N ASP A 5 2.95 26.64 12.74
CA ASP A 5 1.70 26.68 13.51
C ASP A 5 1.36 25.26 14.01
N LEU A 6 2.14 24.78 15.00
CA LEU A 6 1.98 23.45 15.60
C LEU A 6 0.77 23.47 16.54
N GLN A 7 -0.41 23.14 16.00
CA GLN A 7 -1.65 23.26 16.76
C GLN A 7 -1.90 22.17 17.81
N ARG A 8 -1.08 21.10 17.85
CA ARG A 8 -1.15 20.04 18.88
C ARG A 8 0.06 19.09 18.80
N PRO A 9 1.29 19.52 19.13
CA PRO A 9 2.47 18.68 19.03
C PRO A 9 2.40 17.48 19.98
N LEU A 10 3.05 16.38 19.60
CA LEU A 10 3.33 15.28 20.52
C LEU A 10 4.50 15.67 21.43
N LEU A 11 4.26 15.67 22.74
CA LEU A 11 5.31 15.90 23.73
C LEU A 11 6.12 14.61 23.92
N TYR A 12 7.42 14.71 23.70
CA TYR A 12 8.35 13.58 23.78
C TYR A 12 9.56 13.96 24.66
N ALA A 13 9.81 13.29 25.79
CA ALA A 13 8.98 12.28 26.45
C ALA A 13 9.06 12.40 27.98
N ALA A 14 8.01 11.96 28.66
CA ALA A 14 8.01 11.80 30.11
C ALA A 14 8.72 10.49 30.49
N THR A 15 9.60 10.58 31.48
CA THR A 15 10.29 9.47 32.14
C THR A 15 9.97 9.51 33.62
N SER A 16 10.39 8.49 34.37
CA SER A 16 10.23 8.44 35.83
C SER A 16 10.81 9.66 36.57
N SER A 17 11.79 10.37 35.99
CA SER A 17 12.42 11.54 36.62
C SER A 17 11.69 12.87 36.39
N ASN A 18 10.80 12.97 35.39
CA ASN A 18 10.14 14.23 35.03
C ASN A 18 8.63 14.08 34.74
N LEU A 19 8.03 12.96 35.17
CA LEU A 19 6.65 12.61 34.84
C LEU A 19 5.65 13.70 35.27
N GLU A 20 5.75 14.20 36.50
CA GLU A 20 4.81 15.20 37.03
C GLU A 20 4.82 16.49 36.21
N GLU A 21 6.01 16.99 35.89
CA GLU A 21 6.20 18.22 35.08
C GLU A 21 5.64 18.04 33.67
N MET A 22 5.95 16.90 33.03
CA MET A 22 5.51 16.62 31.66
C MET A 22 4.00 16.36 31.56
N VAL A 23 3.40 15.72 32.57
CA VAL A 23 1.95 15.53 32.67
C VAL A 23 1.24 16.86 32.89
N ALA A 24 1.78 17.73 33.74
CA ALA A 24 1.24 19.08 33.93
C ALA A 24 1.27 19.89 32.63
N ALA A 25 2.40 19.89 31.92
CA ALA A 25 2.56 20.56 30.63
C ALA A 25 1.61 19.99 29.56
N SER A 26 1.48 18.67 29.47
CA SER A 26 0.55 17.99 28.55
C SER A 26 -0.90 18.40 28.83
N LYS A 27 -1.29 18.48 30.09
CA LYS A 27 -2.64 18.88 30.52
C LYS A 27 -2.93 20.34 30.20
N GLU A 28 -2.01 21.24 30.51
CA GLU A 28 -2.14 22.67 30.24
C GLU A 28 -2.26 22.95 28.74
N LEU A 29 -1.38 22.32 27.94
CA LEU A 29 -1.30 22.51 26.50
C LEU A 29 -2.27 21.63 25.71
N LYS A 30 -2.98 20.69 26.36
CA LYS A 30 -3.88 19.69 25.74
C LYS A 30 -3.20 18.90 24.61
N CYS A 31 -1.92 18.61 24.79
CA CYS A 31 -1.07 17.94 23.81
C CYS A 31 -0.86 16.47 24.20
N PRO A 32 -0.84 15.53 23.23
CA PRO A 32 -0.54 14.14 23.52
C PRO A 32 0.86 13.99 24.12
N LEU A 33 1.05 13.02 25.00
CA LEU A 33 2.29 12.80 25.74
C LEU A 33 2.84 11.39 25.51
N THR A 34 4.13 11.30 25.22
CA THR A 34 4.86 10.03 25.18
C THR A 34 5.40 9.69 26.57
N LEU A 35 5.13 8.47 27.04
CA LEU A 35 5.75 7.88 28.21
C LEU A 35 6.89 6.96 27.76
N ARG A 36 8.07 7.10 28.37
CA ARG A 36 9.29 6.40 27.97
C ARG A 36 9.93 5.71 29.17
N ASP A 37 9.99 4.39 29.10
CA ASP A 37 10.73 3.55 30.04
C ASP A 37 11.03 2.19 29.36
N GLU A 38 12.07 1.50 29.81
CA GLU A 38 12.40 0.17 29.31
C GLU A 38 11.54 -0.93 29.96
N ASP A 39 11.04 -0.69 31.17
CA ASP A 39 10.18 -1.62 31.90
C ASP A 39 8.69 -1.34 31.60
N LEU A 40 7.98 -2.39 31.16
CA LEU A 40 6.57 -2.30 30.82
C LEU A 40 5.67 -2.09 32.05
N ASN A 41 6.10 -2.53 33.23
CA ASN A 41 5.35 -2.30 34.48
C ASN A 41 5.45 -0.83 34.87
N VAL A 42 6.65 -0.25 34.79
CA VAL A 42 6.87 1.18 35.06
C VAL A 42 6.04 2.03 34.09
N LEU A 43 6.07 1.71 32.79
CA LEU A 43 5.21 2.40 31.80
C LEU A 43 3.73 2.33 32.15
N ALA A 44 3.24 1.19 32.63
CA ALA A 44 1.83 1.04 33.00
C ALA A 44 1.46 1.84 34.26
N GLU A 45 2.36 1.91 35.24
CA GLU A 45 2.21 2.77 36.41
C GLU A 45 2.19 4.25 36.02
N MET A 46 3.15 4.69 35.20
CA MET A 46 3.20 6.05 34.66
C MET A 46 1.92 6.40 33.88
N ALA A 47 1.41 5.47 33.06
CA ALA A 47 0.17 5.67 32.32
C ALA A 47 -1.04 5.84 33.25
N ASN A 48 -1.14 5.03 34.31
CA ASN A 48 -2.20 5.18 35.30
C ASN A 48 -2.13 6.54 36.02
N GLN A 49 -0.92 7.00 36.37
CA GLN A 49 -0.71 8.30 37.00
C GLN A 49 -1.09 9.46 36.07
N ALA A 50 -0.69 9.39 34.79
CA ALA A 50 -1.05 10.39 33.79
C ALA A 50 -2.58 10.46 33.58
N VAL A 51 -3.25 9.32 33.49
CA VAL A 51 -4.73 9.25 33.38
C VAL A 51 -5.41 9.81 34.62
N GLN A 52 -4.93 9.49 35.83
CA GLN A 52 -5.47 10.06 37.08
C GLN A 52 -5.31 11.57 37.15
N ALA A 53 -4.25 12.13 36.54
CA ALA A 53 -4.05 13.56 36.41
C ALA A 53 -4.92 14.21 35.31
N GLY A 54 -5.61 13.42 34.48
CA GLY A 54 -6.49 13.87 33.40
C GLY A 54 -5.85 13.91 32.01
N VAL A 55 -4.72 13.23 31.81
CA VAL A 55 -4.04 13.09 30.52
C VAL A 55 -4.27 11.69 29.97
N GLU A 56 -5.13 11.56 28.96
CA GLU A 56 -5.48 10.28 28.34
C GLU A 56 -4.85 10.06 26.96
N ASP A 57 -4.46 11.14 26.28
CA ASP A 57 -3.80 11.10 24.97
C ASP A 57 -2.33 10.68 25.13
N LEU A 58 -2.10 9.38 25.32
CA LEU A 58 -0.78 8.83 25.60
C LEU A 58 -0.22 8.00 24.44
N MET A 59 1.10 7.98 24.34
CA MET A 59 1.86 7.04 23.52
C MET A 59 2.98 6.40 24.35
N LEU A 60 3.46 5.22 23.94
CA LEU A 60 4.48 4.46 24.67
C LEU A 60 5.76 4.32 23.86
N ASP A 61 6.90 4.65 24.45
CA ASP A 61 8.22 4.32 23.93
C ASP A 61 8.89 3.27 24.82
N LEU A 62 9.06 2.08 24.27
CA LEU A 62 9.50 0.87 24.99
C LEU A 62 11.03 0.70 25.03
N VAL A 63 11.77 1.67 24.46
CA VAL A 63 13.23 1.73 24.41
C VAL A 63 13.88 0.38 24.01
N PRO A 64 13.55 -0.19 22.83
CA PRO A 64 14.09 -1.49 22.46
C PRO A 64 15.56 -1.40 22.02
N ALA A 65 16.46 -1.99 22.82
CA ALA A 65 17.89 -2.04 22.51
C ALA A 65 18.17 -2.82 21.22
N ARG A 66 17.59 -4.02 21.08
CA ARG A 66 17.79 -4.92 19.93
C ARG A 66 16.50 -5.09 19.12
N ALA A 67 16.66 -5.56 17.88
CA ALA A 67 15.54 -5.90 17.01
C ALA A 67 14.62 -6.96 17.64
N GLN A 68 15.18 -7.94 18.36
CA GLN A 68 14.41 -8.94 19.11
C GLN A 68 13.51 -8.27 20.15
N ASP A 69 14.07 -7.35 20.94
CA ASP A 69 13.36 -6.67 22.02
C ASP A 69 12.20 -5.82 21.46
N LEU A 70 12.40 -5.18 20.29
CA LEU A 70 11.34 -4.45 19.58
C LEU A 70 10.17 -5.36 19.24
N VAL A 71 10.43 -6.50 18.60
CA VAL A 71 9.37 -7.43 18.20
C VAL A 71 8.65 -7.99 19.43
N GLU A 72 9.40 -8.37 20.46
CA GLU A 72 8.88 -8.96 21.68
C GLU A 72 8.02 -7.97 22.46
N LYS A 73 8.55 -6.80 22.84
CA LYS A 73 7.85 -5.80 23.64
C LYS A 73 6.61 -5.28 22.91
N ASN A 74 6.71 -4.95 21.62
CA ASN A 74 5.55 -4.48 20.85
C ASN A 74 4.46 -5.54 20.77
N THR A 75 4.83 -6.82 20.62
CA THR A 75 3.86 -7.92 20.58
C THR A 75 3.19 -8.11 21.94
N ILE A 76 3.93 -8.02 23.05
CA ILE A 76 3.39 -8.10 24.41
C ILE A 76 2.37 -6.98 24.63
N VAL A 77 2.75 -5.73 24.36
CA VAL A 77 1.88 -4.55 24.50
C VAL A 77 0.61 -4.71 23.66
N ARG A 78 0.76 -5.00 22.36
CA ARG A 78 -0.39 -5.15 21.46
C ARG A 78 -1.32 -6.27 21.88
N LYS A 79 -0.77 -7.45 22.20
CA LYS A 79 -1.55 -8.63 22.61
C LYS A 79 -2.31 -8.34 23.90
N ASN A 80 -1.66 -7.73 24.89
CA ASN A 80 -2.28 -7.42 26.16
C ASN A 80 -3.36 -6.35 26.04
N ALA A 81 -3.14 -5.31 25.23
CA ALA A 81 -4.14 -4.28 24.94
C ALA A 81 -5.40 -4.87 24.28
N VAL A 82 -5.22 -5.75 23.28
CA VAL A 82 -6.35 -6.38 22.55
C VAL A 82 -7.07 -7.42 23.42
N LYS A 83 -6.33 -8.30 24.11
CA LYS A 83 -6.91 -9.34 24.96
C LYS A 83 -7.38 -8.83 26.33
N LYS A 84 -7.09 -7.57 26.66
CA LYS A 84 -7.41 -6.92 27.94
C LYS A 84 -6.84 -7.66 29.16
N THR A 85 -5.70 -8.33 28.98
CA THR A 85 -5.02 -9.10 30.02
C THR A 85 -4.13 -8.25 30.93
N PHE A 86 -3.73 -7.06 30.47
CA PHE A 86 -2.93 -6.12 31.24
C PHE A 86 -3.40 -4.69 30.98
N ARG A 87 -3.72 -3.96 32.05
CA ARG A 87 -4.18 -2.56 31.98
C ARG A 87 -2.98 -1.60 31.95
N GLY A 88 -3.18 -0.38 31.47
CA GLY A 88 -2.13 0.66 31.43
C GLY A 88 -1.23 0.65 30.18
N LEU A 89 -1.27 -0.40 29.34
CA LEU A 89 -0.50 -0.48 28.09
C LEU A 89 -1.35 -0.31 26.82
N GLY A 90 -2.59 0.18 26.97
CA GLY A 90 -3.59 0.26 25.89
C GLY A 90 -3.37 1.40 24.89
N TYR A 91 -2.13 1.79 24.63
CA TYR A 91 -1.78 3.01 23.89
C TYR A 91 -0.91 2.70 22.66
N PRO A 92 -0.94 3.56 21.62
CA PRO A 92 -0.06 3.45 20.47
C PRO A 92 1.43 3.47 20.86
N ILE A 93 2.26 2.76 20.09
CA ILE A 93 3.69 2.62 20.35
C ILE A 93 4.48 3.57 19.43
N ILE A 94 5.48 4.24 19.98
CA ILE A 94 6.51 4.98 19.26
C ILE A 94 7.79 4.17 19.30
N THR A 95 8.42 3.99 18.14
CA THR A 95 9.77 3.44 18.06
C THR A 95 10.73 4.56 17.67
N ASN A 96 11.61 4.94 18.59
CA ASN A 96 12.71 5.85 18.28
C ASN A 96 13.90 5.07 17.70
N VAL A 97 14.29 5.36 16.45
CA VAL A 97 15.46 4.76 15.79
C VAL A 97 16.60 5.77 15.55
N CYS A 98 16.50 6.98 16.10
CA CYS A 98 17.56 7.99 16.08
C CYS A 98 18.86 7.42 16.64
N GLY A 99 19.98 7.73 15.98
CA GLY A 99 21.32 7.29 16.33
C GLY A 99 21.61 5.80 16.07
N ASP A 100 20.66 5.01 15.58
CA ASP A 100 20.91 3.59 15.26
C ASP A 100 21.46 3.43 13.84
N PRO A 101 22.64 2.83 13.65
CA PRO A 101 23.19 2.58 12.30
C PRO A 101 22.33 1.62 11.46
N ARG A 102 21.35 0.95 12.06
CA ARG A 102 20.38 0.04 11.42
C ARG A 102 18.96 0.61 11.49
N ALA A 103 18.81 1.93 11.58
CA ALA A 103 17.53 2.63 11.73
C ALA A 103 16.47 2.14 10.72
N VAL A 104 16.81 2.04 9.43
CA VAL A 104 15.89 1.59 8.38
C VAL A 104 15.38 0.17 8.63
N LEU A 105 16.25 -0.77 9.00
CA LEU A 105 15.87 -2.15 9.30
C LEU A 105 14.96 -2.23 10.54
N LYS A 106 15.31 -1.49 11.61
CA LYS A 106 14.45 -1.40 12.80
C LYS A 106 13.10 -0.77 12.48
N ALA A 107 13.05 0.24 11.61
CA ALA A 107 11.81 0.88 11.18
C ALA A 107 10.90 -0.04 10.35
N MET A 108 11.48 -0.87 9.49
CA MET A 108 10.74 -1.92 8.77
C MET A 108 10.09 -2.90 9.75
N LEU A 109 10.84 -3.36 10.77
CA LEU A 109 10.29 -4.21 11.83
C LEU A 109 9.21 -3.51 12.63
N ALA A 110 9.43 -2.24 13.00
CA ALA A 110 8.46 -1.41 13.73
C ALA A 110 7.14 -1.28 12.97
N THR A 111 7.21 -1.05 11.65
CA THR A 111 6.05 -0.95 10.76
C THR A 111 5.27 -2.27 10.69
N MET A 112 5.97 -3.41 10.64
CA MET A 112 5.32 -4.73 10.64
C MET A 112 4.82 -5.16 12.02
N LYS A 113 5.37 -4.59 13.11
CA LYS A 113 5.13 -5.00 14.49
C LYS A 113 4.62 -3.83 15.33
N TYR A 114 3.43 -3.35 14.97
CA TYR A 114 2.52 -2.58 15.81
C TYR A 114 2.99 -1.19 16.27
N SER A 115 4.09 -0.65 15.73
CA SER A 115 4.45 0.75 16.00
C SER A 115 3.51 1.68 15.25
N GLY A 116 3.02 2.71 15.93
CA GLY A 116 2.20 3.77 15.34
C GLY A 116 3.04 4.89 14.73
N ILE A 117 4.16 5.24 15.38
CA ILE A 117 5.12 6.25 14.89
C ILE A 117 6.54 5.68 14.95
N VAL A 118 7.35 6.02 13.97
CA VAL A 118 8.79 5.74 13.96
C VAL A 118 9.55 7.06 13.82
N LEU A 119 10.47 7.35 14.75
CA LEU A 119 11.27 8.58 14.76
C LEU A 119 12.64 8.33 14.13
N PHE A 120 13.07 9.23 13.24
CA PHE A 120 14.37 9.22 12.55
C PHE A 120 15.08 10.55 12.79
N ASP A 121 16.42 10.53 12.79
CA ASP A 121 17.21 11.78 12.71
C ASP A 121 17.08 12.39 11.31
N GLU A 122 17.38 11.59 10.30
CA GLU A 122 17.27 11.92 8.89
C GLU A 122 16.69 10.71 8.15
N LEU A 123 15.83 10.97 7.16
CA LEU A 123 15.23 9.94 6.33
C LEU A 123 15.33 10.34 4.85
N ASP A 124 16.41 9.86 4.22
CA ASP A 124 16.64 10.10 2.79
C ASP A 124 15.59 9.44 1.90
N ALA A 125 15.37 9.99 0.71
CA ALA A 125 14.35 9.52 -0.23
C ALA A 125 14.50 8.03 -0.60
N GLU A 126 15.74 7.55 -0.75
CA GLU A 126 16.06 6.15 -1.05
C GLU A 126 15.68 5.17 0.07
N HIS A 127 15.69 5.63 1.32
CA HIS A 127 15.24 4.87 2.49
C HIS A 127 13.74 5.06 2.77
N ALA A 128 13.19 6.23 2.43
CA ALA A 128 11.77 6.54 2.62
C ALA A 128 10.87 5.70 1.70
N LEU A 129 11.24 5.56 0.42
CA LEU A 129 10.44 4.82 -0.56
C LEU A 129 10.12 3.37 -0.12
N PRO A 130 11.10 2.51 0.24
CA PRO A 130 10.81 1.16 0.67
C PRO A 130 9.97 1.11 1.95
N LEU A 131 10.15 2.04 2.89
CA LEU A 131 9.32 2.13 4.11
C LEU A 131 7.87 2.49 3.80
N PHE A 132 7.63 3.45 2.91
CA PHE A 132 6.27 3.84 2.51
C PHE A 132 5.57 2.74 1.71
N VAL A 133 6.28 2.04 0.82
CA VAL A 133 5.76 0.87 0.11
C VAL A 133 5.42 -0.25 1.10
N LEU A 134 6.32 -0.56 2.05
CA LEU A 134 6.07 -1.55 3.09
C LEU A 134 4.83 -1.19 3.93
N ARG A 135 4.74 0.07 4.39
CA ARG A 135 3.58 0.57 5.15
C ARG A 135 2.30 0.42 4.34
N GLN A 136 2.30 0.84 3.08
CA GLN A 136 1.13 0.71 2.20
C GLN A 136 0.70 -0.76 2.07
N ASN A 137 1.64 -1.67 1.86
CA ASN A 137 1.35 -3.09 1.72
C ASN A 137 0.79 -3.71 3.01
N ILE A 138 1.39 -3.41 4.18
CA ILE A 138 0.97 -3.97 5.47
C ILE A 138 -0.41 -3.44 5.92
N TYR A 139 -0.73 -2.18 5.60
CA TYR A 139 -1.97 -1.54 6.03
C TYR A 139 -3.08 -1.54 4.96
N THR A 140 -2.87 -2.23 3.83
CA THR A 140 -3.94 -2.47 2.85
C THR A 140 -4.95 -3.45 3.43
N ASP A 141 -6.25 -3.16 3.30
CA ASP A 141 -7.31 -4.08 3.72
C ASP A 141 -7.19 -5.40 2.93
N PRO A 142 -6.93 -6.54 3.60
CA PRO A 142 -6.76 -7.81 2.91
C PRO A 142 -8.06 -8.35 2.29
N GLN A 143 -9.23 -7.81 2.67
CA GLN A 143 -10.53 -8.23 2.16
C GLN A 143 -10.97 -7.41 0.93
N VAL A 144 -10.40 -6.22 0.72
CA VAL A 144 -10.79 -5.32 -0.37
C VAL A 144 -9.59 -5.14 -1.31
N PRO A 145 -9.56 -5.84 -2.45
CA PRO A 145 -8.53 -5.61 -3.46
C PRO A 145 -8.56 -4.15 -3.91
N ILE A 146 -7.38 -3.53 -4.05
CA ILE A 146 -7.30 -2.18 -4.61
C ILE A 146 -7.61 -2.29 -6.11
N GLN A 147 -8.66 -1.60 -6.56
CA GLN A 147 -9.16 -1.66 -7.92
C GLN A 147 -8.88 -0.36 -8.69
N VAL A 148 -8.75 -0.50 -10.00
CA VAL A 148 -8.82 0.61 -10.95
C VAL A 148 -10.22 0.62 -11.56
N LYS A 149 -10.73 1.78 -11.95
CA LYS A 149 -12.04 1.85 -12.61
C LYS A 149 -11.97 1.07 -13.93
N ALA A 150 -12.96 0.22 -14.21
CA ALA A 150 -13.05 -0.45 -15.50
C ALA A 150 -13.35 0.56 -16.63
N GLY A 151 -12.82 0.28 -17.83
CA GLY A 151 -12.97 1.15 -18.99
C GLY A 151 -11.74 1.19 -19.88
N LEU A 152 -11.76 2.09 -20.86
CA LEU A 152 -10.69 2.23 -21.85
C LEU A 152 -9.75 3.38 -21.48
N TYR A 153 -8.46 3.07 -21.33
CA TYR A 153 -7.43 4.02 -20.95
C TYR A 153 -6.51 4.35 -22.13
N PRO A 154 -6.31 5.65 -22.43
CA PRO A 154 -5.34 6.07 -23.43
C PRO A 154 -3.92 6.07 -22.86
N ILE A 155 -3.01 5.30 -23.43
CA ILE A 155 -1.59 5.32 -23.06
C ILE A 155 -0.75 5.83 -24.23
N ASN A 156 0.13 6.80 -23.96
CA ASN A 156 0.95 7.48 -24.98
C ASN A 156 0.14 8.13 -26.12
N LYS A 157 -1.06 8.66 -25.83
CA LYS A 157 -1.94 9.39 -26.78
C LYS A 157 -2.30 8.56 -28.04
N PRO A 158 -3.04 7.44 -27.88
CA PRO A 158 -3.42 6.58 -28.99
C PRO A 158 -4.40 7.26 -29.95
N GLY A 159 -4.24 6.95 -31.24
CA GLY A 159 -5.18 7.30 -32.31
C GLY A 159 -6.00 6.09 -32.77
N PRO A 160 -6.76 6.22 -33.88
CA PRO A 160 -7.62 5.17 -34.42
C PRO A 160 -6.89 3.88 -34.85
N ASP A 161 -5.61 3.99 -35.23
CA ASP A 161 -4.79 2.85 -35.69
C ASP A 161 -3.98 2.20 -34.55
N ALA A 162 -4.16 2.66 -33.32
CA ALA A 162 -3.44 2.13 -32.16
C ALA A 162 -4.01 0.76 -31.75
N PRO A 163 -3.15 -0.19 -31.33
CA PRO A 163 -3.59 -1.50 -30.89
C PRO A 163 -4.35 -1.40 -29.57
N VAL A 164 -5.29 -2.34 -29.38
CA VAL A 164 -6.01 -2.51 -28.13
C VAL A 164 -5.36 -3.66 -27.36
N LEU A 165 -5.00 -3.41 -26.11
CA LEU A 165 -4.63 -4.45 -25.14
C LEU A 165 -5.74 -4.53 -24.12
N PHE A 166 -5.93 -5.69 -23.49
CA PHE A 166 -6.75 -5.75 -22.28
C PHE A 166 -6.00 -6.32 -21.09
N THR A 167 -6.43 -5.88 -19.91
CA THR A 167 -5.99 -6.38 -18.60
C THR A 167 -7.17 -6.36 -17.63
N THR A 168 -6.96 -6.80 -16.38
CA THR A 168 -7.98 -6.75 -15.33
C THR A 168 -7.93 -5.46 -14.51
N ASN A 169 -8.99 -5.17 -13.77
CA ASN A 169 -9.09 -4.01 -12.90
C ASN A 169 -8.35 -4.15 -11.54
N PHE A 170 -7.56 -5.22 -11.34
CA PHE A 170 -6.67 -5.29 -10.19
C PHE A 170 -5.54 -4.28 -10.33
N SER A 171 -5.43 -3.35 -9.37
CA SER A 171 -4.50 -2.21 -9.47
C SER A 171 -3.06 -2.59 -9.77
N LEU A 172 -2.53 -3.62 -9.10
CA LEU A 172 -1.14 -4.05 -9.32
C LEU A 172 -0.95 -4.59 -10.74
N THR A 173 -1.91 -5.35 -11.28
CA THR A 173 -1.88 -5.81 -12.66
C THR A 173 -2.00 -4.64 -13.64
N TYR A 174 -2.95 -3.72 -13.42
CA TYR A 174 -3.13 -2.53 -14.25
C TYR A 174 -1.86 -1.67 -14.32
N PHE A 175 -1.32 -1.24 -13.17
CA PHE A 175 -0.16 -0.35 -13.15
C PHE A 175 1.09 -1.02 -13.72
N THR A 176 1.25 -2.33 -13.53
CA THR A 176 2.35 -3.09 -14.13
C THR A 176 2.27 -3.11 -15.65
N VAL A 177 1.09 -3.40 -16.21
CA VAL A 177 0.85 -3.39 -17.67
C VAL A 177 0.95 -1.98 -18.24
N ALA A 178 0.31 -0.99 -17.61
CA ALA A 178 0.32 0.40 -18.06
C ALA A 178 1.74 0.98 -18.11
N ALA A 179 2.53 0.78 -17.05
CA ALA A 179 3.92 1.23 -17.00
C ALA A 179 4.78 0.59 -18.11
N ASP A 180 4.56 -0.68 -18.43
CA ASP A 180 5.31 -1.35 -19.51
C ASP A 180 4.86 -0.88 -20.91
N ILE A 181 3.58 -0.56 -21.11
CA ILE A 181 3.10 0.11 -22.34
C ILE A 181 3.72 1.53 -22.44
N GLU A 182 3.74 2.29 -21.35
CA GLU A 182 4.37 3.62 -21.32
C GLU A 182 5.86 3.56 -21.70
N LYS A 183 6.61 2.63 -21.11
CA LYS A 183 8.04 2.39 -21.43
C LYS A 183 8.26 2.02 -22.90
N ALA A 184 7.28 1.40 -23.57
CA ALA A 184 7.37 1.08 -24.99
C ALA A 184 7.45 2.36 -25.84
N LYS A 185 6.90 3.48 -25.36
CA LYS A 185 6.70 4.73 -26.11
C LYS A 185 5.88 4.52 -27.39
N VAL A 186 5.00 3.52 -27.39
CA VAL A 186 4.06 3.22 -28.48
C VAL A 186 2.66 3.63 -28.02
N PRO A 187 1.90 4.38 -28.82
CA PRO A 187 0.50 4.69 -28.53
C PRO A 187 -0.34 3.41 -28.50
N ALA A 188 -1.08 3.18 -27.42
CA ALA A 188 -1.95 2.01 -27.29
C ALA A 188 -3.17 2.31 -26.42
N TRP A 189 -4.27 1.60 -26.71
CA TRP A 189 -5.45 1.58 -25.87
C TRP A 189 -5.35 0.42 -24.87
N LEU A 190 -5.61 0.68 -23.59
CA LEU A 190 -5.67 -0.36 -22.56
C LEU A 190 -7.10 -0.49 -22.04
N LEU A 191 -7.78 -1.57 -22.42
CA LEU A 191 -9.07 -1.96 -21.87
C LEU A 191 -8.87 -2.61 -20.49
N VAL A 192 -9.51 -2.05 -19.48
CA VAL A 192 -9.52 -2.57 -18.11
C VAL A 192 -10.85 -3.25 -17.88
N VAL A 193 -10.83 -4.59 -17.82
CA VAL A 193 -12.01 -5.44 -17.59
C VAL A 193 -12.27 -5.54 -16.09
N ASP A 194 -13.52 -5.32 -15.68
CA ASP A 194 -13.91 -5.51 -14.28
C ASP A 194 -13.88 -7.00 -13.92
N THR A 195 -13.02 -7.35 -12.97
CA THR A 195 -12.93 -8.71 -12.43
C THR A 195 -12.92 -8.67 -10.91
N GLU A 196 -13.64 -7.72 -10.30
CA GLU A 196 -13.74 -7.54 -8.85
C GLU A 196 -12.36 -7.37 -8.18
N GLY A 197 -11.40 -6.78 -8.89
CA GLY A 197 -10.04 -6.56 -8.40
C GLY A 197 -9.15 -7.79 -8.35
N MET A 198 -9.49 -8.85 -9.07
CA MET A 198 -8.65 -10.05 -9.19
C MET A 198 -7.57 -9.94 -10.28
N SER A 199 -6.42 -10.59 -10.06
CA SER A 199 -5.37 -10.70 -11.08
C SER A 199 -5.84 -11.54 -12.28
N VAL A 200 -5.13 -11.44 -13.42
CA VAL A 200 -5.47 -12.14 -14.67
C VAL A 200 -5.80 -13.62 -14.47
N LEU A 201 -4.88 -14.39 -13.85
CA LEU A 201 -5.09 -15.82 -13.64
C LEU A 201 -6.14 -16.11 -12.60
N THR A 202 -6.19 -15.34 -11.51
CA THR A 202 -7.18 -15.50 -10.45
C THR A 202 -8.60 -15.31 -11.01
N ALA A 203 -8.81 -14.24 -11.77
CA ALA A 203 -10.09 -13.93 -12.40
C ALA A 203 -10.50 -14.99 -13.43
N PHE A 204 -9.55 -15.46 -14.25
CA PHE A 204 -9.81 -16.52 -15.23
C PHE A 204 -10.20 -17.84 -14.55
N SER A 205 -9.46 -18.26 -13.52
CA SER A 205 -9.75 -19.46 -12.75
C SER A 205 -11.06 -19.37 -11.96
N ALA A 206 -11.43 -18.18 -11.48
CA ALA A 206 -12.70 -17.93 -10.80
C ALA A 206 -13.90 -17.78 -11.75
N GLY A 207 -13.69 -17.85 -13.07
CA GLY A 207 -14.74 -17.65 -14.07
C GLY A 207 -15.25 -16.21 -14.16
N LYS A 208 -14.53 -15.23 -13.59
CA LYS A 208 -14.83 -13.79 -13.67
C LYS A 208 -14.18 -13.11 -14.87
N LEU A 209 -13.23 -13.77 -15.52
CA LEU A 209 -12.63 -13.32 -16.77
C LEU A 209 -12.86 -14.38 -17.85
N THR A 210 -13.92 -14.21 -18.64
CA THR A 210 -14.32 -15.06 -19.75
C THR A 210 -14.33 -14.28 -21.08
N ALA A 211 -14.45 -14.99 -22.20
CA ALA A 211 -14.53 -14.35 -23.51
C ALA A 211 -15.74 -13.39 -23.57
N GLU A 212 -16.88 -13.79 -22.99
CA GLU A 212 -18.09 -12.99 -22.89
C GLU A 212 -17.85 -11.71 -22.09
N THR A 213 -17.22 -11.79 -20.91
CA THR A 213 -16.96 -10.59 -20.09
C THR A 213 -16.04 -9.59 -20.80
N VAL A 214 -15.08 -10.08 -21.60
CA VAL A 214 -14.19 -9.22 -22.40
C VAL A 214 -14.95 -8.55 -23.54
N VAL A 215 -15.86 -9.27 -24.21
CA VAL A 215 -16.72 -8.71 -25.26
C VAL A 215 -17.66 -7.65 -24.70
N SER A 216 -18.33 -7.92 -23.58
CA SER A 216 -19.15 -6.91 -22.90
C SER A 216 -18.33 -5.67 -22.53
N ALA A 217 -17.11 -5.84 -22.02
CA ALA A 217 -16.23 -4.71 -21.72
C ALA A 217 -15.80 -3.92 -22.98
N LEU A 218 -15.60 -4.58 -24.12
CA LEU A 218 -15.30 -3.92 -25.41
C LEU A 218 -16.47 -3.04 -25.88
N GLU A 219 -17.69 -3.55 -25.73
CA GLU A 219 -18.93 -2.86 -26.09
C GLU A 219 -19.21 -1.68 -25.15
N GLU A 220 -19.18 -1.91 -23.83
CA GLU A 220 -19.42 -0.89 -22.81
C GLU A 220 -18.42 0.28 -22.89
N ALA A 221 -17.16 -0.03 -23.24
CA ALA A 221 -16.12 0.98 -23.40
C ALA A 221 -16.07 1.62 -24.79
N ALA A 222 -17.00 1.26 -25.68
CA ALA A 222 -17.11 1.75 -27.06
C ALA A 222 -15.78 1.69 -27.84
N VAL A 223 -15.04 0.57 -27.70
CA VAL A 223 -13.68 0.45 -28.25
C VAL A 223 -13.64 0.60 -29.77
N GLY A 224 -14.67 0.10 -30.47
CA GLY A 224 -14.79 0.22 -31.93
C GLY A 224 -14.90 1.67 -32.44
N GLU A 225 -15.30 2.62 -31.59
CA GLU A 225 -15.30 4.05 -31.95
C GLU A 225 -13.92 4.70 -31.77
N LYS A 226 -13.02 4.06 -31.02
CA LYS A 226 -11.70 4.59 -30.65
C LYS A 226 -10.54 3.95 -31.39
N SER A 227 -10.66 2.66 -31.73
CA SER A 227 -9.68 1.93 -32.53
C SER A 227 -10.38 1.15 -33.63
N ILE A 228 -9.99 1.43 -34.88
CA ILE A 228 -10.50 0.76 -36.09
C ILE A 228 -9.54 -0.34 -36.58
N ARG A 229 -8.46 -0.60 -35.83
CA ARG A 229 -7.40 -1.55 -36.20
C ARG A 229 -7.90 -2.99 -36.33
N GLY A 230 -9.00 -3.34 -35.64
CA GLY A 230 -9.65 -4.65 -35.76
C GLY A 230 -8.91 -5.79 -35.05
N GLU A 231 -8.07 -5.49 -34.07
CA GLU A 231 -7.32 -6.49 -33.31
C GLU A 231 -7.24 -6.16 -31.82
N ILE A 232 -7.08 -7.21 -31.02
CA ILE A 232 -6.90 -7.11 -29.56
C ILE A 232 -5.77 -8.04 -29.10
N ILE A 233 -4.86 -7.48 -28.31
CA ILE A 233 -3.77 -8.19 -27.68
C ILE A 233 -4.22 -8.67 -26.30
N ILE A 234 -4.14 -9.98 -26.10
CA ILE A 234 -4.56 -10.63 -24.85
C ILE A 234 -3.35 -11.02 -24.00
N PRO A 235 -3.47 -11.06 -22.67
CA PRO A 235 -2.43 -11.63 -21.82
C PRO A 235 -2.07 -13.05 -22.24
N GLY A 236 -0.77 -13.38 -22.31
CA GLY A 236 -0.30 -14.69 -22.79
C GLY A 236 -0.77 -15.88 -21.93
N LEU A 237 -1.14 -15.61 -20.69
CA LEU A 237 -1.74 -16.58 -19.76
C LEU A 237 -3.16 -17.00 -20.16
N LEU A 238 -3.81 -16.23 -21.04
CA LEU A 238 -5.18 -16.45 -21.50
C LEU A 238 -5.25 -17.02 -22.92
N SER A 239 -4.15 -17.57 -23.45
CA SER A 239 -4.10 -18.13 -24.81
C SER A 239 -5.23 -19.13 -25.11
N ARG A 240 -5.71 -19.86 -24.09
CA ARG A 240 -6.82 -20.82 -24.19
C ARG A 240 -8.17 -20.17 -24.52
N MET A 241 -8.37 -18.89 -24.20
CA MET A 241 -9.64 -18.19 -24.48
C MET A 241 -9.69 -17.57 -25.89
N SER A 242 -8.57 -17.58 -26.62
CA SER A 242 -8.41 -16.85 -27.89
C SER A 242 -9.44 -17.24 -28.94
N GLY A 243 -9.67 -18.54 -29.18
CA GLY A 243 -10.61 -19.00 -30.21
C GLY A 243 -12.05 -18.52 -29.96
N LYS A 244 -12.53 -18.69 -28.73
CA LYS A 244 -13.88 -18.24 -28.35
C LYS A 244 -14.01 -16.72 -28.36
N LEU A 245 -12.99 -15.99 -27.90
CA LEU A 245 -12.98 -14.53 -27.94
C LEU A 245 -12.97 -14.01 -29.39
N GLN A 246 -12.24 -14.65 -30.29
CA GLN A 246 -12.21 -14.30 -31.71
C GLN A 246 -13.60 -14.47 -32.35
N GLU A 247 -14.27 -15.59 -32.07
CA GLU A 247 -15.61 -15.88 -32.58
C GLU A 247 -16.64 -14.84 -32.09
N LEU A 248 -16.61 -14.49 -30.81
CA LEU A 248 -17.59 -13.58 -30.22
C LEU A 248 -17.32 -12.10 -30.54
N SER A 249 -16.06 -11.67 -30.54
CA SER A 249 -15.70 -10.26 -30.77
C SER A 249 -15.59 -9.90 -32.25
N GLY A 250 -15.33 -10.87 -33.12
CA GLY A 250 -14.96 -10.62 -34.53
C GLY A 250 -13.60 -9.95 -34.72
N LEU A 251 -12.85 -9.67 -33.64
CA LEU A 251 -11.53 -9.07 -33.67
C LEU A 251 -10.45 -10.13 -33.89
N LYS A 252 -9.37 -9.76 -34.57
CA LYS A 252 -8.17 -10.59 -34.63
C LYS A 252 -7.51 -10.65 -33.25
N ILE A 253 -7.31 -11.86 -32.72
CA ILE A 253 -6.71 -12.06 -31.41
C ILE A 253 -5.20 -12.25 -31.54
N ILE A 254 -4.44 -11.43 -30.82
CA ILE A 254 -2.98 -11.54 -30.71
C ILE A 254 -2.65 -11.99 -29.29
N VAL A 255 -2.00 -13.15 -29.17
CA VAL A 255 -1.55 -13.66 -27.87
C VAL A 255 -0.27 -12.92 -27.47
N GLY A 256 -0.37 -12.07 -26.46
CA GLY A 256 0.75 -11.32 -25.90
C GLY A 256 1.68 -12.18 -25.03
N PRO A 257 2.68 -11.57 -24.40
CA PRO A 257 3.57 -12.26 -23.48
C PRO A 257 2.84 -12.70 -22.20
N ARG A 258 3.40 -13.69 -21.50
CA ARG A 258 2.90 -14.10 -20.17
C ARG A 258 3.18 -13.04 -19.10
N GLU A 259 4.31 -12.33 -19.23
CA GLU A 259 4.73 -11.23 -18.36
C GLU A 259 4.66 -9.90 -19.12
N SER A 260 4.17 -8.84 -18.47
CA SER A 260 4.01 -7.52 -19.10
C SER A 260 5.33 -6.90 -19.58
N SER A 261 6.45 -7.30 -18.98
CA SER A 261 7.79 -6.85 -19.36
C SER A 261 8.15 -7.17 -20.82
N GLY A 262 7.44 -8.11 -21.46
CA GLY A 262 7.55 -8.41 -22.88
C GLY A 262 6.78 -7.47 -23.81
N ILE A 263 5.84 -6.67 -23.29
CA ILE A 263 4.97 -5.76 -24.08
C ILE A 263 5.79 -4.75 -24.89
N PRO A 264 6.83 -4.09 -24.34
CA PRO A 264 7.65 -3.17 -25.13
C PRO A 264 8.23 -3.79 -26.40
N LYS A 265 8.65 -5.05 -26.34
CA LYS A 265 9.20 -5.76 -27.50
C LYS A 265 8.11 -6.09 -28.52
N LEU A 266 6.95 -6.56 -28.06
CA LEU A 266 5.81 -6.89 -28.91
C LEU A 266 5.28 -5.65 -29.67
N LEU A 267 5.09 -4.53 -28.98
CA LEU A 267 4.57 -3.31 -29.60
C LEU A 267 5.57 -2.70 -30.59
N LYS A 268 6.87 -2.82 -30.35
CA LYS A 268 7.91 -2.29 -31.25
C LYS A 268 8.17 -3.16 -32.48
N SER A 269 7.90 -4.46 -32.41
CA SER A 269 8.14 -5.37 -33.54
C SER A 269 7.09 -5.25 -34.64
N GLY A 270 5.97 -4.54 -34.41
CA GLY A 270 4.85 -4.44 -35.35
C GLY A 270 4.17 -5.79 -35.64
N GLN A 271 4.43 -6.80 -34.80
CA GLN A 271 3.71 -8.09 -34.83
C GLN A 271 2.37 -8.01 -34.09
N ALA A 272 2.22 -6.98 -33.24
CA ALA A 272 0.96 -6.32 -32.97
C ALA A 272 0.70 -5.37 -34.12
#